data_AF-A0A7N2M9D0-F1
#
_entry.id   AF-A0A7N2M9D0-F1
#
_cell.length_a   1.000
_cell.length_b   1.000
_cell.length_c   1.000
_cell.angle_alpha   90.00
_cell.angle_beta   90.00
_cell.angle_gamma   90.00
#
_symmetry.space_group_name_H-M   'P 1'
#
loop_
_entity.id
_entity.type
_entity.pdbx_description
1 polymer ?
#
loop_
_entity_poly.entity_id
_entity_poly.type
_entity_poly.pdbx_seq_one_letter_code
_entity_poly.pdbx_strand_id
1 'polypeptide(L)'
;MDQLVAEESMETPSNQNSTEQSSRPSRKGGFRTMPFIIVNESFEKVVSYGLMANMIFYLMNGYNIDIATGTSILLLWSAISNALAIVGAFLADSYLGRFLVIALGSFSSLLVSIL
;
A
#
# COMPACT_ATOMS: atom_id res chain seq x y z
N MET A 1 -70.50 33.18 1.54
CA MET A 1 -69.07 33.35 1.25
C MET A 1 -68.43 34.08 2.43
N ASP A 2 -68.76 33.69 3.66
CA ASP A 2 -68.08 32.61 4.37
C ASP A 2 -66.60 32.90 4.54
N GLN A 3 -66.28 33.24 5.79
CA GLN A 3 -65.14 32.71 6.57
C GLN A 3 -63.74 33.09 6.11
N LEU A 4 -62.75 33.32 6.97
CA LEU A 4 -62.57 33.37 8.42
C LEU A 4 -61.14 33.97 8.51
N VAL A 5 -60.92 35.05 9.27
CA VAL A 5 -60.24 34.99 10.58
C VAL A 5 -58.84 34.41 10.42
N ALA A 6 -57.82 35.27 10.31
CA ALA A 6 -57.04 35.75 11.45
C ALA A 6 -56.46 34.60 12.27
N GLU A 7 -55.15 34.41 12.24
CA GLU A 7 -54.33 34.37 13.45
C GLU A 7 -52.86 34.35 13.02
N GLU A 8 -52.10 35.21 13.67
CA GLU A 8 -50.66 35.10 13.82
C GLU A 8 -50.30 33.83 14.62
N SER A 9 -49.06 33.39 14.47
CA SER A 9 -48.26 32.64 15.44
C SER A 9 -48.17 31.11 15.34
N MET A 10 -46.90 30.69 15.33
CA MET A 10 -46.30 29.68 16.19
C MET A 10 -46.14 28.22 15.71
N GLU A 11 -44.87 27.79 15.84
CA GLU A 11 -44.35 26.42 16.07
C GLU A 11 -43.95 25.55 14.86
N THR A 12 -42.62 25.40 14.71
CA THR A 12 -41.94 24.19 14.22
C THR A 12 -42.06 23.09 15.29
N PRO A 13 -42.18 21.79 14.95
CA PRO A 13 -40.99 21.01 14.59
C PRO A 13 -41.22 19.77 13.69
N SER A 14 -40.11 19.23 13.15
CA SER A 14 -39.82 17.82 12.78
C SER A 14 -39.00 17.78 11.48
N ASN A 15 -37.69 17.99 11.55
CA ASN A 15 -36.70 16.92 11.77
C ASN A 15 -37.05 15.60 11.05
N GLN A 16 -36.57 15.46 9.82
CA GLN A 16 -35.91 14.23 9.40
C GLN A 16 -34.56 14.60 8.81
N ASN A 17 -33.54 14.49 9.65
CA ASN A 17 -32.17 14.19 9.27
C ASN A 17 -32.13 13.20 8.11
N SER A 18 -32.02 13.69 6.88
CA SER A 18 -31.33 12.96 5.83
C SER A 18 -29.94 13.55 5.80
N THR A 19 -29.03 12.76 6.32
CA THR A 19 -27.60 12.98 6.43
C THR A 19 -27.01 13.24 5.04
N GLU A 20 -27.19 14.44 4.50
CA GLU A 20 -26.28 14.99 3.52
C GLU A 20 -25.02 15.38 4.29
N GLN A 21 -24.26 14.34 4.62
CA GLN A 21 -22.87 14.43 5.00
C GLN A 21 -22.17 15.04 3.79
N SER A 22 -22.16 16.38 3.76
CA SER A 22 -21.29 17.20 2.95
C SER A 22 -19.96 16.47 2.87
N SER A 23 -19.66 15.95 1.68
CA SER A 23 -18.37 15.39 1.33
C SER A 23 -17.38 16.54 1.39
N ARG A 24 -16.99 16.94 2.59
CA ARG A 24 -15.79 17.74 2.81
C ARG A 24 -14.69 16.91 2.17
N PRO A 25 -13.99 17.40 1.13
CA PRO A 25 -12.81 16.68 0.66
C PRO A 25 -11.88 16.63 1.87
N SER A 26 -11.74 15.44 2.48
CA SER A 26 -10.73 15.24 3.49
C SER A 26 -9.43 15.68 2.82
N ARG A 27 -8.71 16.62 3.43
CA ARG A 27 -7.41 17.13 2.96
C ARG A 27 -6.40 15.98 3.03
N LYS A 28 -6.58 14.98 2.16
CA LYS A 28 -5.77 13.77 2.03
C LYS A 28 -4.50 14.19 1.32
N GLY A 29 -3.41 14.13 2.07
CA GLY A 29 -2.05 14.28 1.55
C GLY A 29 -1.69 15.69 1.09
N GLY A 30 -0.92 16.40 1.91
CA GLY A 30 -0.36 17.71 1.55
C GLY A 30 1.16 17.68 1.47
N PHE A 31 1.78 18.87 1.47
CA PHE A 31 3.23 19.08 1.58
C PHE A 31 3.90 18.30 2.73
N ARG A 32 3.14 17.87 3.75
CA ARG A 32 3.64 17.09 4.88
C ARG A 32 3.85 15.60 4.57
N THR A 33 3.09 15.01 3.64
CA THR A 33 3.25 13.60 3.20
C THR A 33 4.29 13.43 2.11
N MET A 34 4.51 14.47 1.29
CA MET A 34 5.54 14.48 0.25
C MET A 34 6.94 14.06 0.75
N PRO A 35 7.51 14.62 1.83
CA PRO A 35 8.85 14.23 2.26
C PRO A 35 8.92 12.77 2.70
N PHE A 36 7.86 12.21 3.30
CA PHE A 36 7.85 10.79 3.69
C PHE A 36 7.90 9.87 2.46
N ILE A 37 7.16 10.20 1.40
CA ILE A 37 7.19 9.43 0.15
C ILE A 37 8.58 9.55 -0.52
N ILE A 38 9.12 10.77 -0.59
CA ILE A 38 10.43 11.03 -1.21
C ILE A 38 11.54 10.28 -0.45
N VAL A 39 11.52 10.30 0.88
CA VAL A 39 12.51 9.59 1.69
C VAL A 39 12.38 8.08 1.49
N ASN A 40 11.15 7.53 1.46
CA ASN A 40 10.94 6.11 1.21
C ASN A 40 11.50 5.68 -0.17
N GLU A 41 11.14 6.42 -1.21
CA GLU A 41 11.62 6.19 -2.58
C GLU A 41 13.15 6.32 -2.67
N SER A 42 13.71 7.33 -2.01
CA SER A 42 15.17 7.55 -2.01
C SER A 42 15.88 6.41 -1.29
N PHE A 43 15.35 5.95 -0.16
CA PHE A 43 15.91 4.85 0.61
C PHE A 43 15.91 3.55 -0.19
N GLU A 44 14.81 3.23 -0.86
CA GLU A 44 14.71 2.05 -1.73
C GLU A 44 15.80 2.08 -2.82
N LYS A 45 16.00 3.23 -3.46
CA LYS A 45 17.04 3.41 -4.49
C LYS A 45 18.45 3.29 -3.92
N VAL A 46 18.72 3.92 -2.78
CA VAL A 46 20.04 3.86 -2.13
C VAL A 46 20.39 2.43 -1.76
N VAL A 47 19.45 1.68 -1.17
CA VAL A 47 19.66 0.26 -0.82
C VAL A 47 19.89 -0.56 -2.09
N SER A 48 19.11 -0.34 -3.15
CA SER A 48 19.25 -1.06 -4.41
C SER A 48 20.62 -0.86 -5.05
N TYR A 49 21.09 0.39 -5.16
CA TYR A 49 22.41 0.69 -5.73
C TYR A 49 23.56 0.20 -4.83
N GLY A 50 23.43 0.38 -3.50
CA GLY A 50 24.44 -0.05 -2.55
C GLY A 50 24.60 -1.57 -2.52
N LEU A 51 23.50 -2.32 -2.54
CA LEU A 51 23.50 -3.77 -2.60
C LEU A 51 24.06 -4.28 -3.93
N MET A 52 23.67 -3.67 -5.05
CA MET A 52 24.19 -4.05 -6.37
C MET A 52 25.71 -3.85 -6.47
N ALA A 53 26.21 -2.72 -5.99
CA ALA A 53 27.64 -2.42 -5.98
C ALA A 53 28.43 -3.36 -5.05
N ASN A 54 27.89 -3.69 -3.87
CA ASN A 54 28.51 -4.64 -2.96
C ASN A 54 28.55 -6.05 -3.56
N MET A 55 27.45 -6.50 -4.17
CA MET A 55 27.34 -7.83 -4.75
C MET A 55 28.34 -8.03 -5.89
N ILE A 56 28.44 -7.09 -6.84
CA ILE A 56 29.41 -7.25 -7.95
C ILE A 56 30.85 -7.24 -7.45
N PHE A 57 31.16 -6.41 -6.45
CA PHE A 57 32.48 -6.37 -5.85
C PHE A 57 32.81 -7.69 -5.13
N TYR A 58 31.85 -8.27 -4.41
CA TYR A 58 32.02 -9.56 -3.75
C TYR A 58 32.22 -10.71 -4.75
N LEU A 59 31.45 -10.72 -5.84
CA LEU A 59 31.57 -11.74 -6.89
C LEU A 59 32.93 -11.66 -7.60
N MET A 60 33.41 -10.45 -7.89
CA MET A 60 34.70 -10.26 -8.56
C MET A 60 35.89 -10.53 -7.62
N ASN A 61 35.88 -9.97 -6.40
CA ASN A 61 37.05 -10.00 -5.52
C ASN A 61 37.06 -11.20 -4.55
N GLY A 62 35.90 -11.60 -4.04
CA GLY A 62 35.78 -12.74 -3.12
C GLY A 62 35.73 -14.07 -3.87
N TYR A 63 34.92 -14.14 -4.92
CA TYR A 63 34.65 -15.38 -5.66
C TYR A 63 35.48 -15.53 -6.94
N ASN A 64 36.26 -14.50 -7.32
CA ASN A 64 37.10 -14.48 -8.53
C ASN A 64 36.34 -14.90 -9.82
N ILE A 65 35.05 -14.57 -9.88
CA ILE A 65 34.19 -14.87 -11.03
C ILE A 65 34.44 -13.83 -12.12
N ASP A 66 34.50 -14.30 -13.38
CA ASP A 66 34.63 -13.43 -14.55
C ASP A 66 33.47 -12.42 -14.64
N ILE A 67 33.78 -11.21 -15.11
CA ILE A 67 32.83 -10.09 -15.18
C ILE A 67 31.58 -10.48 -15.97
N ALA A 68 31.70 -11.26 -17.04
CA ALA A 68 30.55 -11.70 -17.85
C ALA A 68 29.58 -12.59 -17.05
N THR A 69 30.13 -13.46 -16.19
CA THR A 69 29.31 -14.33 -15.34
C THR A 69 28.72 -13.54 -14.17
N GLY A 70 29.48 -12.60 -13.59
CA GLY A 70 29.00 -11.70 -12.54
C GLY A 70 27.82 -10.84 -12.99
N THR A 71 27.86 -10.31 -14.22
CA THR A 71 26.74 -9.57 -14.81
C THR A 71 25.51 -10.45 -14.99
N SER A 72 25.67 -11.71 -15.38
CA SER A 72 24.54 -12.64 -15.51
C SER A 72 23.82 -12.85 -14.17
N ILE A 73 24.56 -12.91 -13.06
CA ILE A 73 23.99 -13.01 -11.71
C ILE A 73 23.28 -11.71 -11.30
N LEU A 74 23.84 -10.54 -11.63
CA LEU A 74 23.16 -9.26 -11.42
C LEU A 74 21.85 -9.17 -12.22
N LEU A 75 21.84 -9.65 -13.46
CA LEU A 75 20.64 -9.69 -14.30
C LEU A 75 19.58 -10.63 -13.71
N LEU A 76 19.99 -11.81 -13.22
CA LEU A 76 19.09 -12.73 -12.53
C LEU A 76 18.51 -12.10 -11.26
N TRP A 77 19.35 -11.41 -10.47
CA TRP A 77 18.89 -10.68 -9.30
C TRP A 77 17.84 -9.63 -9.66
N SER A 78 18.11 -8.82 -10.69
CA SER A 78 17.15 -7.84 -11.19
C SER A 78 15.84 -8.47 -11.68
N ALA A 79 15.92 -9.61 -12.38
CA ALA A 79 14.74 -10.36 -12.80
C ALA A 79 13.91 -10.86 -11.62
N ILE A 80 14.57 -11.37 -10.56
CA ILE A 80 13.91 -11.78 -9.32
C ILE A 80 13.26 -10.59 -8.62
N SER A 81 13.92 -9.44 -8.51
CA SER A 81 13.34 -8.24 -7.89
C SER A 81 12.08 -7.75 -8.63
N ASN A 82 12.11 -7.76 -9.97
CA ASN A 82 10.93 -7.40 -10.78
C ASN A 82 9.80 -8.44 -10.64
N ALA A 83 10.12 -9.73 -10.67
CA ALA A 83 9.13 -10.79 -10.46
C ALA A 83 8.51 -10.69 -9.05
N LEU A 84 9.33 -10.41 -8.04
CA LEU A 84 8.88 -10.20 -6.66
C LEU A 84 8.01 -8.95 -6.53
N ALA A 85 8.28 -7.88 -7.28
CA ALA A 85 7.41 -6.70 -7.34
C ALA A 85 6.04 -7.02 -7.95
N ILE A 86 5.98 -7.85 -9.01
CA ILE A 86 4.71 -8.31 -9.59
C ILE A 86 3.94 -9.18 -8.58
N VAL A 87 4.61 -10.12 -7.92
CA VAL A 87 4.02 -10.94 -6.85
C VAL A 87 3.56 -10.06 -5.70
N GLY A 88 4.36 -9.05 -5.31
CA GLY A 88 4.04 -8.09 -4.26
C GLY A 88 2.84 -7.23 -4.61
N ALA A 89 2.69 -6.80 -5.87
CA ALA A 89 1.52 -6.09 -6.35
C ALA A 89 0.27 -6.98 -6.32
N PHE A 90 0.38 -8.24 -6.76
CA PHE A 90 -0.71 -9.20 -6.67
C PHE A 90 -1.13 -9.48 -5.22
N LEU A 91 -0.15 -9.59 -4.31
CA LEU A 91 -0.38 -9.69 -2.87
C LEU A 91 -1.06 -8.44 -2.34
N ALA A 92 -0.62 -7.23 -2.73
CA ALA A 92 -1.20 -5.96 -2.29
C ALA A 92 -2.65 -5.78 -2.77
N ASP A 93 -2.95 -6.14 -4.02
CA ASP A 93 -4.31 -6.13 -4.56
C ASP A 93 -5.20 -7.17 -3.84
N SER A 94 -4.65 -8.34 -3.52
CA SER A 94 -5.34 -9.35 -2.70
C SER A 94 -5.48 -8.94 -1.23
N TYR A 95 -4.62 -8.04 -0.73
CA TYR A 95 -4.58 -7.61 0.68
C TYR A 95 -5.70 -6.63 1.03
N LEU A 96 -6.23 -5.87 0.05
CA LEU A 96 -7.40 -5.01 0.28
C LEU A 96 -8.74 -5.78 0.38
N GLY A 97 -8.73 -7.12 0.35
CA GLY A 97 -9.93 -7.92 0.60
C GLY A 97 -9.67 -9.35 1.08
N ARG A 98 -9.80 -9.59 2.40
CA ARG A 98 -10.07 -10.88 3.10
C ARG A 98 -9.08 -12.07 2.93
N PHE A 99 -8.23 -12.09 1.90
CA PHE A 99 -7.46 -13.29 1.51
C PHE A 99 -6.29 -13.62 2.44
N LEU A 100 -5.58 -12.62 2.98
CA LEU A 100 -4.42 -12.88 3.84
C LEU A 100 -4.82 -13.43 5.22
N VAL A 101 -5.97 -13.03 5.76
CA VAL A 101 -6.50 -13.56 7.02
C VAL A 101 -6.82 -15.06 6.89
N ILE A 102 -7.37 -15.46 5.74
CA ILE A 102 -7.67 -16.86 5.44
C ILE A 102 -6.37 -17.63 5.17
N ALA A 103 -5.40 -17.05 4.44
CA ALA A 103 -4.13 -17.69 4.13
C ALA A 103 -3.26 -17.91 5.38
N LEU A 104 -3.10 -16.90 6.24
CA LEU A 104 -2.39 -17.05 7.51
C LEU A 104 -3.15 -17.96 8.48
N GLY A 105 -4.47 -17.85 8.55
CA GLY A 105 -5.30 -18.75 9.36
C GLY A 105 -5.15 -20.20 8.94
N SER A 106 -5.17 -20.48 7.64
CA SER A 106 -4.97 -21.83 7.11
C SER A 106 -3.54 -22.34 7.31
N PHE A 107 -2.52 -21.49 7.11
CA PHE A 107 -1.12 -21.88 7.29
C PHE A 107 -0.80 -22.17 8.76
N SER A 108 -1.28 -21.33 9.68
CA SER A 108 -1.15 -21.55 11.12
C SER A 108 -1.91 -22.79 11.58
N SER A 109 -3.13 -23.02 11.08
CA SER A 109 -3.90 -24.22 11.44
C SER A 109 -3.24 -25.51 10.95
N LEU A 110 -2.62 -25.51 9.77
CA LEU A 110 -1.88 -26.67 9.24
C LEU A 110 -0.58 -26.91 10.03
N LEU A 111 0.17 -25.86 10.35
CA LEU A 111 1.40 -25.98 11.14
C LEU A 111 1.14 -26.48 12.56
N VAL A 112 0.03 -26.09 13.19
CA VAL A 112 -0.37 -26.57 14.52
C VAL A 112 -0.87 -28.01 14.48
N SER A 113 -1.42 -28.48 13.35
CA SER A 113 -1.91 -29.85 13.21
C SER A 113 -0.80 -30.85 12.84
N ILE A 114 0.32 -30.38 12.29
CA ILE A 114 1.46 -31.22 11.87
C ILE A 114 2.56 -31.36 12.94
N LEU A 115 2.57 -30.45 13.91
CA LEU A 115 3.47 -30.47 15.09
C LEU A 115 2.86 -31.29 16.22
#